data_AF-A0A2H0Z6G1-F1
#
_entry.id   AF-A0A2H0Z6G1-F1
#
_cell.length_a   1.000
_cell.length_b   1.000
_cell.length_c   1.000
_cell.angle_alpha   90.00
_cell.angle_beta   90.00
_cell.angle_gamma   90.00
#
_symmetry.space_group_name_H-M   'P 1'
#
loop_
_entity.id
_entity.type
_entity.pdbx_description
1 polymer ?
#
loop_
_entity_poly.entity_id
_entity_poly.type
_entity_poly.pdbx_seq_one_letter_code
_entity_poly.pdbx_strand_id
1 'polypeptide(L)'
;MRIVGKGESLSGEQLIDKSVRDANGETCAGLIISSDLDGLSYDSYNGIVKTNSKPGEDFLFLSRDERVVTIYKSGYTSLKIILNDYGIKLNK
;
A
#
# COMPACT_ATOMS: atom_id res chain seq x y z
N MET A 1 -10.63 -6.93 10.91
CA MET A 1 -10.61 -5.95 9.79
C MET A 1 -11.08 -6.66 8.53
N ARG A 2 -11.73 -5.96 7.60
CA ARG A 2 -12.13 -6.52 6.29
C ARG A 2 -12.10 -5.43 5.22
N ILE A 3 -11.91 -5.82 3.97
CA ILE A 3 -12.04 -4.90 2.83
C ILE A 3 -13.52 -4.74 2.50
N VAL A 4 -13.97 -3.50 2.36
CA VAL A 4 -15.36 -3.14 2.04
C VAL A 4 -15.54 -2.55 0.63
N GLY A 5 -14.44 -2.31 -0.09
CA GLY A 5 -14.42 -1.72 -1.44
C GLY A 5 -13.61 -2.53 -2.44
N LYS A 6 -13.33 -1.93 -3.60
CA LYS A 6 -12.46 -2.48 -4.65
C LYS A 6 -11.25 -1.58 -4.85
N GLY A 7 -10.17 -2.16 -5.38
CA GLY A 7 -9.02 -1.36 -5.80
C GLY A 7 -9.37 -0.48 -6.99
N GLU A 8 -8.97 0.79 -6.92
CA GLU A 8 -9.10 1.74 -8.01
C GLU A 8 -7.73 2.26 -8.42
N SER A 9 -7.49 2.38 -9.73
CA SER A 9 -6.27 3.00 -10.25
C SER A 9 -6.50 4.49 -10.40
N LEU A 10 -5.74 5.29 -9.67
CA LEU A 10 -5.78 6.73 -9.80
C LEU A 10 -5.00 7.15 -11.06
N SER A 11 -5.72 7.71 -12.03
CA SER A 11 -5.18 8.22 -13.29
C SER A 11 -4.95 9.73 -13.18
N GLY A 12 -4.01 10.12 -12.33
CA GLY A 12 -3.64 11.52 -12.08
C GLY A 12 -2.18 11.60 -11.66
N GLU A 13 -1.62 12.81 -11.71
CA GLU A 13 -0.21 13.16 -11.48
C GLU A 13 0.52 12.20 -10.53
N GLN A 14 1.66 11.73 -11.02
CA GLN A 14 2.63 10.85 -10.36
C GLN A 14 2.60 10.99 -8.83
N LEU A 15 1.81 10.13 -8.17
CA LEU A 15 1.60 10.18 -6.71
C LEU A 15 2.88 9.90 -5.94
N ILE A 16 3.86 9.30 -6.60
CA ILE A 16 5.19 9.02 -6.08
C ILE A 16 6.22 9.91 -6.75
N ASP A 17 6.98 10.61 -5.91
CA ASP A 17 8.20 11.27 -6.31
C ASP A 17 9.19 10.24 -6.89
N LYS A 18 9.66 10.47 -8.12
CA LYS A 18 10.64 9.62 -8.81
C LYS A 18 11.97 9.46 -8.06
N SER A 19 12.22 10.31 -7.06
CA SER A 19 13.38 10.21 -6.18
C SER A 19 13.32 9.02 -5.22
N VAL A 20 12.13 8.48 -4.93
CA VAL A 20 11.97 7.33 -4.02
C VAL A 20 12.20 6.03 -4.79
N ARG A 21 13.29 5.35 -4.42
CA ARG A 21 13.70 4.08 -5.02
C ARG A 21 13.47 2.91 -4.07
N ASP A 22 13.09 1.77 -4.63
CA ASP A 22 13.08 0.51 -3.90
C ASP A 22 14.49 -0.06 -3.73
N ALA A 23 14.60 -1.22 -3.05
CA ALA A 23 15.87 -1.90 -2.81
C ALA A 23 16.59 -2.34 -4.11
N ASN A 24 15.87 -2.42 -5.23
CA ASN A 24 16.41 -2.77 -6.54
C ASN A 24 16.81 -1.53 -7.37
N GLY A 25 16.60 -0.32 -6.83
CA GLY A 25 16.91 0.94 -7.52
C GLY A 25 15.84 1.40 -8.51
N GLU A 26 14.67 0.74 -8.55
CA GLU A 26 13.55 1.15 -9.41
C GLU A 26 12.67 2.19 -8.71
N THR A 27 11.90 2.98 -9.48
CA THR A 27 10.90 3.88 -8.89
C THR A 27 9.84 3.07 -8.15
N CYS A 28 9.51 3.43 -6.90
CA CYS A 28 8.42 2.79 -6.17
C CYS A 28 7.05 2.98 -6.85
N ALA A 29 6.12 2.07 -6.56
CA ALA A 29 4.70 2.23 -6.82
C ALA A 29 3.96 2.62 -5.53
N GLY A 30 2.84 3.32 -5.70
CA GLY A 30 2.02 3.83 -4.60
C GLY A 30 0.80 2.98 -4.35
N LEU A 31 0.53 2.68 -3.07
CA LEU A 31 -0.71 2.07 -2.63
C LEU A 31 -1.36 2.95 -1.56
N ILE A 32 -2.58 3.37 -1.81
CA ILE A 32 -3.40 4.12 -0.85
C ILE A 32 -4.32 3.13 -0.14
N ILE A 33 -4.30 3.15 1.19
CA ILE A 33 -5.22 2.43 2.06
C ILE A 33 -6.11 3.46 2.75
N SER A 34 -7.39 3.48 2.38
CA SER A 34 -8.40 4.27 3.09
C SER A 34 -9.15 3.40 4.09
N SER A 35 -9.27 3.87 5.33
CA SER A 35 -9.91 3.14 6.42
C SER A 35 -10.56 4.10 7.40
N ASP A 36 -11.58 3.64 8.10
CA ASP A 36 -12.14 4.25 9.30
C ASP A 36 -11.33 3.98 10.58
N LEU A 37 -10.20 3.26 10.46
CA LEU A 37 -9.29 2.93 11.56
C LEU A 37 -8.00 3.73 11.43
N ASP A 38 -7.58 4.35 12.54
CA ASP A 38 -6.29 5.03 12.62
C ASP A 38 -5.20 4.12 13.21
N GLY A 39 -3.94 4.49 13.02
CA GLY A 39 -2.80 3.79 13.64
C GLY A 39 -2.67 2.35 13.17
N LEU A 40 -2.89 2.14 11.87
CA LEU A 40 -2.59 0.90 11.17
C LEU A 40 -1.07 0.78 10.99
N SER A 41 -0.56 -0.44 11.05
CA SER A 41 0.81 -0.73 10.65
C SER A 41 0.83 -1.78 9.54
N TYR A 42 1.91 -1.78 8.78
CA TYR A 42 1.97 -2.43 7.49
C TYR A 42 3.25 -3.25 7.35
N ASP A 43 3.14 -4.35 6.63
CA ASP A 43 4.26 -5.18 6.20
C ASP A 43 4.03 -5.65 4.76
N SER A 44 5.09 -5.94 4.04
CA SER A 44 5.04 -6.45 2.67
C SER A 44 6.21 -7.39 2.38
N TYR A 45 6.13 -8.20 1.32
CA TYR A 45 7.15 -9.21 1.05
C TYR A 45 8.47 -8.62 0.57
N ASN A 46 8.41 -7.56 -0.24
CA ASN A 46 9.58 -6.86 -0.74
C ASN A 46 9.97 -5.66 0.15
N GLY A 47 9.29 -5.51 1.29
CA GLY A 47 9.47 -4.41 2.23
C GLY A 47 8.78 -3.12 1.79
N ILE A 48 8.42 -2.33 2.79
CA ILE A 48 7.82 -1.00 2.60
C ILE A 48 8.94 0.03 2.69
N VAL A 49 9.15 0.79 1.63
CA VAL A 49 10.22 1.79 1.55
C VAL A 49 9.92 2.98 2.44
N LYS A 50 8.66 3.41 2.43
CA LYS A 50 8.16 4.53 3.22
C LYS A 50 6.67 4.37 3.41
N THR A 51 6.18 4.90 4.54
CA THR A 51 4.76 5.10 4.80
C THR A 51 4.52 6.57 5.09
N ASN A 52 3.49 7.15 4.49
CA ASN A 52 3.00 8.47 4.86
C ASN A 52 1.57 8.33 5.39
N SER A 53 1.44 8.36 6.71
CA SER A 53 0.18 8.13 7.39
C SER A 53 -0.56 9.42 7.67
N LYS A 54 -1.84 9.46 7.31
CA LYS A 54 -2.80 10.51 7.68
C LYS A 54 -4.04 9.86 8.29
N PRO A 55 -4.78 10.56 9.17
CA PRO A 55 -6.06 10.06 9.66
C PRO A 55 -6.97 9.69 8.49
N GLY A 56 -7.45 8.45 8.49
CA GLY A 56 -8.31 7.88 7.45
C GLY A 56 -7.64 7.46 6.13
N GLU A 57 -6.36 7.78 5.91
CA GLU A 57 -5.65 7.44 4.68
C GLU A 57 -4.14 7.22 4.90
N ASP A 58 -3.66 6.05 4.53
CA ASP A 58 -2.24 5.72 4.56
C ASP A 58 -1.70 5.51 3.14
N PHE A 59 -0.57 6.15 2.84
CA PHE A 59 0.14 5.99 1.58
C PHE A 59 1.38 5.14 1.77
N LEU A 60 1.43 3.99 1.10
CA LEU A 60 2.54 3.05 1.12
C LEU A 60 3.38 3.16 -0.16
N PHE A 61 4.70 3.25 0.02
CA PHE A 61 5.68 3.22 -1.06
C PHE A 61 6.23 1.79 -1.15
N LEU A 62 5.86 1.07 -2.20
CA LEU A 62 6.14 -0.34 -2.40
C LEU A 62 6.97 -0.58 -3.65
N SER A 63 7.66 -1.71 -3.71
CA SER A 63 8.23 -2.20 -4.96
C SER A 63 7.11 -2.49 -5.98
N ARG A 64 7.39 -2.31 -7.27
CA ARG A 64 6.40 -2.47 -8.34
C ARG A 64 5.96 -3.91 -8.56
N ASP A 65 6.79 -4.86 -8.15
CA ASP A 65 6.53 -6.28 -8.20
C ASP A 65 5.91 -6.83 -6.90
N GLU A 66 5.62 -5.95 -5.92
CA GLU A 66 4.95 -6.34 -4.68
C GLU A 66 3.55 -6.90 -5.00
N ARG A 67 3.18 -7.95 -4.26
CA ARG A 67 1.91 -8.68 -4.45
C ARG A 67 1.12 -8.79 -3.18
N VAL A 68 1.77 -8.67 -2.03
CA VAL A 68 1.16 -8.94 -0.73
C VAL A 68 1.44 -7.79 0.21
N VAL A 69 0.39 -7.27 0.82
CA VAL A 69 0.48 -6.32 1.93
C VAL A 69 -0.30 -6.90 3.10
N THR A 70 0.32 -6.91 4.28
CA THR A 70 -0.35 -7.31 5.52
C THR A 70 -0.58 -6.07 6.38
N ILE A 71 -1.82 -5.88 6.81
CA ILE A 71 -2.24 -4.80 7.69
C ILE A 71 -2.40 -5.34 9.11
N TYR A 72 -1.86 -4.61 10.07
CA TYR A 72 -1.98 -4.90 11.49
C TYR A 72 -2.66 -3.75 12.23
N LYS A 73 -3.44 -4.11 13.24
CA LYS A 73 -4.03 -3.18 14.21
C LYS A 73 -4.24 -3.90 15.53
N SER A 74 -3.81 -3.30 16.63
CA SER A 74 -4.02 -3.86 17.96
C SER A 74 -5.52 -4.09 18.22
N GLY A 75 -5.85 -5.27 18.77
CA GLY A 75 -7.24 -5.69 19.00
C GLY A 75 -7.96 -6.31 17.80
N TYR A 76 -7.29 -6.44 16.65
CA TYR A 76 -7.84 -7.08 15.45
C TYR A 76 -6.93 -8.17 14.91
N THR A 77 -7.52 -9.20 14.30
CA THR A 77 -6.77 -10.13 13.45
C THR A 77 -6.17 -9.38 12.27
N SER A 78 -4.89 -9.65 11.97
CA SER A 78 -4.21 -9.07 10.82
C SER A 78 -4.94 -9.42 9.51
N LEU A 79 -4.83 -8.52 8.55
CA LEU A 79 -5.46 -8.65 7.25
C LEU A 79 -4.38 -8.75 6.18
N LYS A 80 -4.22 -9.95 5.61
CA LYS A 80 -3.37 -10.16 4.44
C LYS A 80 -4.16 -9.84 3.17
N ILE A 81 -3.63 -8.93 2.37
CA ILE A 81 -4.17 -8.51 1.09
C ILE A 81 -3.26 -9.03 0.00
N ILE A 82 -3.80 -9.88 -0.88
CA ILE A 82 -3.16 -10.23 -2.14
C ILE A 82 -3.68 -9.24 -3.17
N LEU A 83 -2.82 -8.32 -3.64
CA LEU A 83 -3.23 -7.14 -4.42
C LEU A 83 -4.03 -7.52 -5.67
N ASN A 84 -3.61 -8.58 -6.37
CA ASN A 84 -4.27 -9.06 -7.58
C ASN A 84 -5.69 -9.57 -7.33
N ASP A 85 -5.99 -10.12 -6.16
CA ASP A 85 -7.34 -10.60 -5.81
C ASP A 85 -8.35 -9.44 -5.73
N TYR A 86 -7.85 -8.23 -5.52
CA TYR A 86 -8.62 -6.98 -5.50
C TYR A 86 -8.47 -6.16 -6.79
N GLY A 87 -7.85 -6.73 -7.82
CA GLY A 87 -7.60 -6.06 -9.11
C GLY A 87 -6.54 -4.95 -9.06
N ILE A 88 -5.77 -4.87 -7.98
CA ILE A 88 -4.74 -3.86 -7.79
C ILE A 88 -3.47 -4.29 -8.51
N LYS A 89 -3.00 -3.46 -9.44
CA LYS A 89 -1.72 -3.63 -10.13
C LYS A 89 -0.85 -2.40 -9.89
N LEU A 90 0.36 -2.63 -9.41
CA LEU A 90 1.32 -1.58 -9.11
C LEU A 90 2.06 -1.16 -10.38
N ASN A 91 1.80 0.06 -10.85
CA ASN A 91 2.34 0.61 -12.11
C ASN A 91 3.36 1.74 -11.85
N LYS A 92 4.01 2.26 -12.91
CA LYS A 92 4.99 3.38 -12.85
C LYS A 92 4.27 4.72 -12.82
#